data_AF-A7SFY2-F1
#
_entry.id   AF-A7SFY2-F1
#
_cell.length_a   1.000
_cell.length_b   1.000
_cell.length_c   1.000
_cell.angle_alpha   90.00
_cell.angle_beta   90.00
_cell.angle_gamma   90.00
#
_symmetry.space_group_name_H-M   'P 1'
#
loop_
_entity.id
_entity.type
_entity.pdbx_description
1 polymer ?
#
loop_
_entity_poly.entity_id
_entity_poly.type
_entity_poly.pdbx_seq_one_letter_code
_entity_poly.pdbx_strand_id
1 'polypeptide(L)'
;VDGGFTQWTKWSECSETCGSDSIQMRMRVCTNPPPSNGGKDCQGWRFEVKYCNLTKCPVNGGYTSWSEWSPCTPSCGPRAFKMRQRTCTNPPPRNGGLKCFGGAKETKACRVEDCPVDGGLGAWSKWSPCSKTCNTTALSRRERKCDSPPPRNGGKPCAGERVELRNCGTEPCPVDGGFSPWSEWSHCPSVACGTHFFSKRTRTCTNPMPKYGGKNCTHAWIERKRCALPDCPVDGGFSEWSAWSACPSKCSTAAYSHRRRRCDNPEPRNGGRTCVGPEIDAKLCWRDNCPVNGGFTPWTAWSNCSQECGRTSIRSRERYCTNPVPENGGKPCKGNQFEIKICKFKGCKGTH
;
A
#
# COMPACT_ATOMS: atom_id res chain seq x y z
N VAL A 1 100.79 122.80 2.03
CA VAL A 1 100.27 122.29 3.32
C VAL A 1 99.83 120.86 3.10
N ASP A 2 100.39 119.92 3.86
CA ASP A 2 100.04 118.51 3.76
C ASP A 2 98.63 118.26 4.30
N GLY A 3 97.88 117.39 3.62
CA GLY A 3 96.50 117.08 3.96
C GLY A 3 96.36 116.35 5.28
N GLY A 4 95.44 116.82 6.12
CA GLY A 4 95.04 116.14 7.35
C GLY A 4 93.64 115.54 7.23
N PHE A 5 93.49 114.30 7.71
CA PHE A 5 92.16 113.70 7.82
C PHE A 5 91.35 114.37 8.92
N THR A 6 90.04 114.52 8.70
CA THR A 6 89.09 114.80 9.78
C THR A 6 89.11 113.67 10.81
N GLN A 7 88.53 113.94 11.98
CA GLN A 7 88.17 112.87 12.90
C GLN A 7 87.25 111.86 12.20
N TRP A 8 87.38 110.60 12.60
CA TRP A 8 86.48 109.55 12.11
C TRP A 8 85.03 109.87 12.47
N THR A 9 84.10 109.58 11.56
CA THR A 9 82.69 109.55 11.91
C THR A 9 82.43 108.51 13.00
N LYS A 10 81.29 108.62 13.68
CA LYS A 10 80.75 107.50 14.46
C LYS A 10 80.58 106.29 13.53
N TRP A 11 80.70 105.09 14.08
CA TRP A 11 80.38 103.85 13.37
C TRP A 11 78.92 103.85 12.93
N SER A 12 78.64 103.36 11.73
CA SER A 12 77.27 103.09 11.27
C SER A 12 76.58 102.05 12.16
N GLU A 13 75.28 101.86 11.96
CA GLU A 13 74.65 100.61 12.41
C GLU A 13 75.20 99.41 11.61
N CYS A 14 75.04 98.22 12.16
CA CYS A 14 75.37 96.98 11.47
C CYS A 14 74.51 96.84 10.20
N SER A 15 75.12 96.41 9.10
CA SER A 15 74.42 96.23 7.80
C SER A 15 73.29 95.21 7.85
N GLU A 16 73.40 94.22 8.73
CA GLU A 16 72.39 93.20 9.00
C GLU A 16 72.07 93.16 10.50
N THR A 17 70.90 92.63 10.85
CA THR A 17 70.49 92.47 12.25
C THR A 17 70.97 91.16 12.88
N CYS A 18 71.50 90.24 12.08
CA CYS A 18 72.03 88.95 12.50
C CYS A 18 73.09 88.45 11.52
N GLY A 19 73.86 87.42 11.90
CA GLY A 19 74.86 86.80 11.03
C GLY A 19 76.27 87.36 11.22
N SER A 20 77.26 86.52 10.91
CA SER A 20 78.69 86.84 11.07
C SER A 20 79.21 87.83 10.03
N ASP A 21 78.49 87.99 8.92
CA ASP A 21 78.96 88.74 7.75
C ASP A 21 78.49 90.20 7.79
N SER A 22 77.79 90.59 8.86
CA SER A 22 77.35 91.96 9.08
C SER A 22 78.53 92.87 9.41
N ILE A 23 78.56 94.05 8.81
CA ILE A 23 79.65 95.02 8.98
C ILE A 23 79.14 96.39 9.45
N GLN A 24 79.99 97.10 10.19
CA GLN A 24 79.87 98.54 10.43
C GLN A 24 80.98 99.26 9.68
N MET A 25 80.67 100.46 9.18
CA MET A 25 81.62 101.30 8.49
C MET A 25 81.70 102.68 9.15
N ARG A 26 82.90 103.26 9.17
CA ARG A 26 83.12 104.67 9.47
C ARG A 26 84.04 105.28 8.42
N MET A 27 83.93 106.59 8.24
CA MET A 27 84.69 107.30 7.23
C MET A 27 85.35 108.55 7.79
N ARG A 28 86.37 109.03 7.08
CA ARG A 28 87.03 110.32 7.32
C ARG A 28 87.37 110.95 5.98
N VAL A 29 87.39 112.27 5.94
CA VAL A 29 87.64 113.03 4.71
C VAL A 29 88.88 113.91 4.88
N CYS A 30 89.62 114.10 3.79
CA CYS A 30 90.91 114.81 3.80
C CYS A 30 90.67 116.33 3.69
N THR A 31 90.20 116.94 4.77
CA THR A 31 89.79 118.37 4.78
C THR A 31 90.22 119.13 6.03
N ASN A 32 91.07 118.55 6.89
CA ASN A 32 91.48 119.18 8.14
C ASN A 32 93.01 119.13 8.37
N PRO A 33 93.80 119.97 7.66
CA PRO A 33 93.41 120.87 6.58
C PRO A 33 93.39 120.15 5.20
N PRO A 34 92.70 120.69 4.18
CA PRO A 34 92.76 120.14 2.82
C PRO A 34 94.16 120.37 2.21
N PRO A 35 94.70 119.44 1.41
CA PRO A 35 96.00 119.61 0.75
C PRO A 35 96.00 120.85 -0.17
N SER A 36 97.04 121.69 -0.07
CA SER A 36 97.18 122.90 -0.91
C SER A 36 98.65 123.25 -1.19
N ASN A 37 98.90 124.01 -2.26
CA ASN A 37 100.23 124.48 -2.69
C ASN A 37 101.28 123.35 -2.79
N GLY A 38 100.92 122.23 -3.43
CA GLY A 38 101.81 121.08 -3.64
C GLY A 38 102.03 120.17 -2.41
N GLY A 39 101.25 120.33 -1.34
CA GLY A 39 101.30 119.42 -0.18
C GLY A 39 100.80 118.00 -0.48
N LYS A 40 101.27 117.02 0.30
CA LYS A 40 100.92 115.60 0.12
C LYS A 40 99.44 115.35 0.45
N ASP A 41 98.80 114.44 -0.29
CA ASP A 41 97.45 113.95 0.06
C ASP A 41 97.51 113.16 1.38
N CYS A 42 96.36 113.03 2.05
CA CYS A 42 96.27 112.29 3.30
C CYS A 42 96.66 110.82 3.11
N GLN A 43 97.64 110.34 3.88
CA GLN A 43 98.07 108.94 3.81
C GLN A 43 97.22 108.02 4.70
N GLY A 44 96.68 106.95 4.11
CA GLY A 44 95.90 105.90 4.79
C GLY A 44 94.48 105.74 4.24
N TRP A 45 93.74 104.77 4.77
CA TRP A 45 92.39 104.45 4.29
C TRP A 45 91.36 105.51 4.70
N ARG A 46 90.47 105.85 3.76
CA ARG A 46 89.31 106.75 3.97
C ARG A 46 88.13 106.04 4.63
N PHE A 47 88.08 104.72 4.50
CA PHE A 47 87.07 103.85 5.10
C PHE A 47 87.73 102.85 6.01
N GLU A 48 87.03 102.53 7.09
CA GLU A 48 87.38 101.44 7.96
C GLU A 48 86.14 100.58 8.16
N VAL A 49 86.32 99.27 8.07
CA VAL A 49 85.25 98.28 8.20
C VAL A 49 85.55 97.40 9.39
N LYS A 50 84.53 97.12 10.18
CA LYS A 50 84.59 96.22 11.32
C LYS A 50 83.42 95.24 11.28
N TYR A 51 83.69 93.97 11.54
CA TYR A 51 82.65 92.95 11.66
C TYR A 51 81.87 93.14 12.97
N CYS A 52 80.55 93.01 12.88
CA CYS A 52 79.68 92.97 14.04
C CYS A 52 79.72 91.57 14.68
N ASN A 53 79.68 91.51 16.01
CA ASN A 53 79.50 90.24 16.71
C ASN A 53 77.99 90.02 16.95
N LEU A 54 77.29 89.57 15.91
CA LEU A 54 75.86 89.28 15.96
C LEU A 54 75.61 87.79 16.11
N THR A 55 74.48 87.44 16.71
CA THR A 55 74.02 86.05 16.80
C THR A 55 73.69 85.48 15.42
N LYS A 56 73.80 84.16 15.25
CA LYS A 56 73.45 83.48 13.99
C LYS A 56 71.99 83.76 13.59
N CYS A 57 71.74 84.02 12.31
CA CYS A 57 70.39 84.32 11.83
C CYS A 57 69.40 83.16 12.01
N PRO A 58 68.12 83.47 12.27
CA PRO A 58 67.06 82.47 12.33
C PRO A 58 66.91 81.77 10.97
N VAL A 59 66.85 80.44 10.98
CA VAL A 59 66.53 79.63 9.80
C VAL A 59 65.15 79.06 10.01
N ASN A 60 64.20 79.48 9.18
CA ASN A 60 62.84 78.96 9.21
C ASN A 60 62.81 77.52 8.68
N GLY A 61 62.04 76.66 9.35
CA GLY A 61 61.88 75.27 8.96
C GLY A 61 61.09 75.13 7.67
N GLY A 62 61.57 74.28 6.76
CA GLY A 62 60.89 73.88 5.54
C GLY A 62 60.56 72.39 5.53
N TYR A 63 59.39 72.05 5.00
CA TYR A 63 59.01 70.65 4.80
C TYR A 63 59.77 70.04 3.62
N THR A 64 60.08 68.74 3.71
CA THR A 64 60.45 67.92 2.54
C THR A 64 59.27 67.83 1.56
N SER A 65 59.54 67.33 0.36
CA SER A 65 58.48 66.79 -0.48
C SER A 65 57.68 65.72 0.27
N TRP A 66 56.42 65.56 -0.13
CA TRP A 66 55.60 64.47 0.37
C TRP A 66 56.18 63.12 -0.06
N SER A 67 56.07 62.12 0.82
CA SER A 67 56.26 60.73 0.43
C SER A 67 55.22 60.31 -0.62
N GLU A 68 55.49 59.20 -1.30
CA GLU A 68 54.46 58.48 -2.03
C GLU A 68 53.30 58.09 -1.11
N TRP A 69 52.11 57.93 -1.70
CA TRP A 69 50.95 57.43 -0.98
C TRP A 69 51.14 55.95 -0.61
N SER A 70 50.79 55.59 0.62
CA SER A 70 50.67 54.19 1.03
C SER A 70 49.63 53.45 0.18
N PRO A 71 49.69 52.11 0.12
CA PRO A 71 48.54 51.32 -0.31
C PRO A 71 47.32 51.62 0.59
N CYS A 72 46.14 51.31 0.09
CA CYS A 72 44.89 51.45 0.84
C CYS A 72 44.82 50.38 1.94
N THR A 73 44.51 50.82 3.15
CA THR A 73 44.36 49.95 4.32
C THR A 73 43.02 50.22 5.01
N PRO A 74 42.20 49.19 5.24
CA PRO A 74 42.28 47.84 4.66
C PRO A 74 42.24 47.88 3.11
N SER A 75 42.67 46.80 2.46
CA SER A 75 42.70 46.68 0.99
C SER A 75 41.32 46.62 0.34
N CYS A 76 40.28 46.40 1.14
CA CYS A 76 38.88 46.33 0.75
C CYS A 76 38.01 47.12 1.76
N GLY A 77 36.79 47.44 1.34
CA GLY A 77 35.75 48.04 2.18
C GLY A 77 35.74 49.57 2.18
N PRO A 78 34.60 50.16 2.58
CA PRO A 78 34.35 51.60 2.48
C PRO A 78 35.18 52.45 3.42
N ARG A 79 35.87 51.84 4.40
CA ARG A 79 36.73 52.53 5.38
C ARG A 79 38.21 52.52 4.98
N ALA A 80 38.54 52.01 3.80
CA ALA A 80 39.91 52.00 3.30
C ALA A 80 40.46 53.42 3.14
N PHE A 81 41.68 53.64 3.60
CA PHE A 81 42.38 54.92 3.46
C PHE A 81 43.84 54.73 3.06
N LYS A 82 44.42 55.76 2.45
CA LYS A 82 45.85 55.86 2.16
C LYS A 82 46.45 57.08 2.85
N MET A 83 47.73 57.01 3.15
CA MET A 83 48.45 58.02 3.91
C MET A 83 49.76 58.42 3.23
N ARG A 84 50.14 59.69 3.36
CA ARG A 84 51.49 60.17 3.01
C ARG A 84 52.01 61.10 4.10
N GLN A 85 53.33 61.27 4.16
CA GLN A 85 53.99 62.06 5.19
C GLN A 85 55.15 62.90 4.64
N ARG A 86 55.51 63.95 5.37
CA ARG A 86 56.65 64.83 5.08
C ARG A 86 57.31 65.27 6.39
N THR A 87 58.59 65.63 6.37
CA THR A 87 59.36 65.99 7.57
C THR A 87 59.86 67.44 7.50
N CYS A 88 59.93 68.10 8.66
CA CYS A 88 60.40 69.49 8.76
C CYS A 88 61.94 69.54 8.81
N THR A 89 62.57 69.14 7.71
CA THR A 89 64.02 68.93 7.64
C THR A 89 64.66 69.56 6.40
N ASN A 90 63.91 70.32 5.60
CA ASN A 90 64.39 70.91 4.36
C ASN A 90 64.07 72.42 4.25
N PRO A 91 64.78 73.29 5.00
CA PRO A 91 65.80 73.00 6.01
C PRO A 91 65.18 72.78 7.42
N PRO A 92 65.91 72.21 8.40
CA PRO A 92 65.44 72.15 9.78
C PRO A 92 65.51 73.55 10.44
N PRO A 93 64.54 73.92 11.31
CA PRO A 93 64.55 75.22 11.97
C PRO A 93 65.75 75.37 12.92
N ARG A 94 66.44 76.51 12.87
CA ARG A 94 67.61 76.81 13.71
C ARG A 94 67.59 78.25 14.21
N ASN A 95 68.35 78.52 15.30
CA ASN A 95 68.60 79.86 15.85
C ASN A 95 67.32 80.69 16.09
N GLY A 96 66.26 80.08 16.62
CA GLY A 96 64.99 80.76 16.88
C GLY A 96 64.09 80.96 15.66
N GLY A 97 64.42 80.35 14.51
CA GLY A 97 63.56 80.37 13.32
C GLY A 97 62.23 79.65 13.50
N LEU A 98 61.25 80.01 12.68
CA LEU A 98 59.90 79.49 12.75
C LEU A 98 59.86 77.99 12.46
N LYS A 99 59.02 77.25 13.19
CA LYS A 99 58.74 75.83 12.88
C LYS A 99 57.92 75.74 11.59
N CYS A 100 57.97 74.58 10.92
CA CYS A 100 57.12 74.35 9.75
C CYS A 100 55.63 74.50 10.10
N PHE A 101 54.89 75.21 9.25
CA PHE A 101 53.46 75.43 9.40
C PHE A 101 52.66 74.48 8.50
N GLY A 102 51.61 73.86 9.06
CA GLY A 102 50.76 72.87 8.38
C GLY A 102 50.97 71.43 8.88
N GLY A 103 50.19 70.49 8.34
CA GLY A 103 50.28 69.08 8.72
C GLY A 103 51.50 68.36 8.13
N ALA A 104 52.13 67.49 8.92
CA ALA A 104 53.20 66.58 8.48
C ALA A 104 52.67 65.25 7.90
N LYS A 105 51.36 65.00 8.05
CA LYS A 105 50.67 63.78 7.68
C LYS A 105 49.37 64.14 6.97
N GLU A 106 49.06 63.39 5.92
CA GLU A 106 47.82 63.54 5.16
C GLU A 106 47.20 62.18 4.93
N THR A 107 45.89 62.09 5.12
CA THR A 107 45.10 60.88 4.94
C THR A 107 43.99 61.14 3.94
N LYS A 108 43.78 60.21 3.01
CA LYS A 108 42.73 60.30 2.00
C LYS A 108 41.96 58.97 1.92
N ALA A 109 40.64 59.05 1.78
CA ALA A 109 39.81 57.88 1.57
C ALA A 109 40.14 57.20 0.22
N CYS A 110 40.04 55.88 0.22
CA CYS A 110 40.17 55.04 -0.97
C CYS A 110 38.79 54.55 -1.42
N ARG A 111 38.64 54.33 -2.73
CA ARG A 111 37.52 53.57 -3.29
C ARG A 111 38.06 52.22 -3.74
N VAL A 112 37.83 51.21 -2.92
CA VAL A 112 38.19 49.81 -3.16
C VAL A 112 36.93 48.95 -3.11
N GLU A 113 37.00 47.73 -3.61
CA GLU A 113 35.87 46.81 -3.57
C GLU A 113 35.50 46.43 -2.14
N ASP A 114 34.24 46.01 -1.93
CA ASP A 114 33.76 45.54 -0.64
C ASP A 114 34.49 44.26 -0.22
N CYS A 115 34.72 44.11 1.09
CA CYS A 115 35.43 42.95 1.59
C CYS A 115 34.63 41.65 1.41
N PRO A 116 35.33 40.51 1.20
CA PRO A 116 34.70 39.19 1.24
C PRO A 116 34.05 38.95 2.60
N VAL A 117 32.83 38.42 2.57
CA VAL A 117 32.10 37.98 3.77
C VAL A 117 31.95 36.48 3.66
N ASP A 118 32.63 35.75 4.54
CA ASP A 118 32.52 34.29 4.61
C ASP A 118 31.15 33.88 5.13
N GLY A 119 30.59 32.83 4.54
CA GLY A 119 29.29 32.30 4.91
C GLY A 119 29.28 31.64 6.29
N GLY A 120 28.31 31.99 7.11
CA GLY A 120 28.00 31.33 8.38
C GLY A 120 26.70 30.56 8.32
N LEU A 121 26.69 29.36 8.92
CA LEU A 121 25.47 28.59 9.11
C LEU A 121 24.59 29.24 10.17
N GLY A 122 23.31 29.44 9.84
CA GLY A 122 22.30 29.91 10.77
C GLY A 122 21.92 28.88 11.82
N ALA A 123 20.98 29.28 12.68
CA ALA A 123 20.44 28.40 13.70
C ALA A 123 19.73 27.19 13.07
N TRP A 124 19.79 26.07 13.78
CA TRP A 124 18.99 24.89 13.44
C TRP A 124 17.50 25.19 13.56
N SER A 125 16.71 24.67 12.61
CA SER A 125 15.26 24.61 12.73
C SER A 125 14.85 23.77 13.94
N LYS A 126 13.58 23.90 14.35
CA LYS A 126 12.97 22.89 15.20
C LYS A 126 13.01 21.53 14.50
N TRP A 127 13.07 20.47 15.30
CA TRP A 127 12.94 19.09 14.82
C TRP A 127 11.56 18.89 14.18
N SER A 128 11.53 18.21 13.03
CA SER A 128 10.29 17.76 12.41
C SER A 128 9.56 16.75 13.31
N PRO A 129 8.27 16.51 13.10
CA PRO A 129 7.62 15.30 13.61
C PRO A 129 8.40 14.04 13.18
N CYS A 130 8.31 12.98 13.97
CA CYS A 130 8.87 11.68 13.61
C CYS A 130 8.19 11.14 12.35
N SER A 131 8.97 10.52 11.46
CA SER A 131 8.45 9.88 10.25
C SER A 131 7.42 8.79 10.54
N LYS A 132 7.54 8.13 11.70
CA LYS A 132 6.59 7.15 12.23
C LYS A 132 6.49 7.33 13.75
N THR A 133 5.34 7.03 14.32
CA THR A 133 5.13 7.04 15.78
C THR A 133 5.68 5.79 16.47
N CYS A 134 5.99 4.76 15.71
CA CYS A 134 6.51 3.48 16.19
C CYS A 134 7.76 3.10 15.41
N ASN A 135 8.54 2.15 15.95
CA ASN A 135 9.86 1.73 15.52
C ASN A 135 10.98 2.70 15.91
N THR A 136 11.99 2.20 16.63
CA THR A 136 13.16 2.97 17.08
C THR A 136 13.99 3.54 15.93
N THR A 137 13.78 3.06 14.70
CA THR A 137 14.39 3.60 13.48
C THR A 137 13.62 4.76 12.86
N ALA A 138 12.49 5.19 13.44
CA ALA A 138 11.80 6.38 12.97
C ALA A 138 12.70 7.61 13.17
N LEU A 139 12.74 8.46 12.13
CA LEU A 139 13.66 9.58 12.05
C LEU A 139 12.89 10.90 12.19
N SER A 140 13.49 11.83 12.93
CA SER A 140 13.16 13.25 12.89
C SER A 140 14.31 14.00 12.23
N ARG A 141 13.97 15.09 11.55
CA ARG A 141 14.88 15.86 10.72
C ARG A 141 14.86 17.33 11.11
N ARG A 142 16.02 17.98 11.14
CA ARG A 142 16.13 19.44 11.21
C ARG A 142 17.13 19.96 10.19
N GLU A 143 17.00 21.22 9.83
CA GLU A 143 17.83 21.87 8.82
C GLU A 143 18.33 23.23 9.30
N ARG A 144 19.42 23.71 8.71
CA ARG A 144 19.88 25.09 8.85
C ARG A 144 20.33 25.66 7.52
N LYS A 145 20.20 26.98 7.38
CA LYS A 145 20.54 27.70 6.16
C LYS A 145 21.91 28.36 6.26
N CYS A 146 22.48 28.70 5.10
CA CYS A 146 23.74 29.42 4.98
C CYS A 146 23.43 30.93 4.84
N ASP A 147 22.93 31.52 5.92
CA ASP A 147 22.36 32.87 5.92
C ASP A 147 22.79 33.73 7.11
N SER A 148 23.73 33.25 7.93
CA SER A 148 24.13 33.92 9.18
C SER A 148 25.66 34.08 9.29
N PRO A 149 26.32 34.88 8.43
CA PRO A 149 25.76 35.61 7.28
C PRO A 149 25.80 34.79 5.97
N PRO A 150 25.10 35.19 4.90
CA PRO A 150 25.30 34.59 3.58
C PRO A 150 26.65 35.02 2.98
N PRO A 151 27.36 34.15 2.23
CA PRO A 151 28.60 34.52 1.54
C PRO A 151 28.39 35.70 0.59
N ARG A 152 29.30 36.67 0.60
CA ARG A 152 29.29 37.83 -0.32
C ARG A 152 30.70 38.18 -0.79
N ASN A 153 30.80 38.85 -1.92
CA ASN A 153 32.05 39.43 -2.46
C ASN A 153 33.23 38.42 -2.52
N GLY A 154 32.95 37.19 -2.96
CA GLY A 154 33.96 36.13 -3.05
C GLY A 154 34.35 35.48 -1.72
N GLY A 155 33.59 35.73 -0.64
CA GLY A 155 33.76 35.02 0.63
C GLY A 155 33.46 33.52 0.53
N LYS A 156 34.03 32.76 1.45
CA LYS A 156 33.95 31.29 1.46
C LYS A 156 32.52 30.80 1.64
N PRO A 157 32.14 29.65 1.04
CA PRO A 157 30.84 29.03 1.31
C PRO A 157 30.77 28.55 2.77
N CYS A 158 29.55 28.42 3.30
CA CYS A 158 29.36 27.89 4.65
C CYS A 158 29.89 26.46 4.78
N ALA A 159 30.70 26.23 5.82
CA ALA A 159 31.23 24.91 6.16
C ALA A 159 30.36 24.20 7.21
N GLY A 160 30.14 22.89 7.02
CA GLY A 160 29.42 22.01 7.95
C GLY A 160 28.05 21.52 7.44
N GLU A 161 27.48 20.57 8.18
CA GLU A 161 26.23 19.91 7.81
C GLU A 161 25.03 20.86 7.81
N ARG A 162 24.19 20.78 6.78
CA ARG A 162 22.96 21.58 6.65
C ARG A 162 21.70 20.83 7.07
N VAL A 163 21.81 19.52 7.23
CA VAL A 163 20.72 18.62 7.59
C VAL A 163 21.21 17.72 8.70
N GLU A 164 20.38 17.49 9.70
CA GLU A 164 20.65 16.54 10.76
C GLU A 164 19.45 15.61 10.96
N LEU A 165 19.74 14.34 11.22
CA LEU A 165 18.77 13.29 11.46
C LEU A 165 18.96 12.72 12.86
N ARG A 166 17.85 12.40 13.52
CA ARG A 166 17.86 11.72 14.83
C ARG A 166 16.79 10.65 14.88
N ASN A 167 17.11 9.53 15.52
CA ASN A 167 16.11 8.55 15.92
C ASN A 167 15.15 9.19 16.94
N CYS A 168 13.86 8.93 16.77
CA CYS A 168 12.84 9.51 17.64
C CYS A 168 11.62 8.60 17.85
N GLY A 169 11.52 7.48 17.12
CA GLY A 169 10.42 6.55 17.32
C GLY A 169 10.55 5.77 18.62
N THR A 170 9.40 5.38 19.16
CA THR A 170 9.28 4.54 20.35
C THR A 170 9.20 3.06 19.93
N GLU A 171 8.70 2.18 20.82
CA GLU A 171 8.50 0.74 20.65
C GLU A 171 8.21 0.26 19.21
N PRO A 172 8.57 -0.99 18.86
CA PRO A 172 8.35 -1.56 17.52
C PRO A 172 6.89 -1.41 17.04
N CYS A 173 6.70 -1.15 15.74
CA CYS A 173 5.36 -1.05 15.16
C CYS A 173 4.59 -2.38 15.24
N PRO A 174 3.25 -2.33 15.38
CA PRO A 174 2.40 -3.49 15.20
C PRO A 174 2.68 -4.19 13.86
N VAL A 175 2.88 -5.50 13.90
CA VAL A 175 3.00 -6.35 12.72
C VAL A 175 1.73 -7.15 12.62
N ASP A 176 0.90 -6.86 11.62
CA ASP A 176 -0.33 -7.61 11.37
C ASP A 176 0.00 -9.02 10.85
N GLY A 177 -0.79 -10.00 11.30
CA GLY A 177 -0.63 -11.38 10.90
C GLY A 177 -1.00 -11.63 9.45
N GLY A 178 -0.19 -12.44 8.77
CA GLY A 178 -0.47 -12.95 7.44
C GLY A 178 -0.58 -14.46 7.43
N PHE A 179 -1.42 -14.98 6.53
CA PHE A 179 -1.54 -16.42 6.34
C PHE A 179 -0.30 -16.98 5.63
N SER A 180 0.15 -18.14 6.08
CA SER A 180 1.05 -19.01 5.32
C SER A 180 0.40 -19.40 3.98
N PRO A 181 1.19 -19.84 3.00
CA PRO A 181 0.65 -20.62 1.90
C PRO A 181 -0.19 -21.79 2.42
N TRP A 182 -1.18 -22.19 1.63
CA TRP A 182 -1.94 -23.40 1.93
C TRP A 182 -1.03 -24.62 1.87
N SER A 183 -1.28 -25.59 2.75
CA SER A 183 -0.72 -26.93 2.63
C SER A 183 -1.20 -27.59 1.35
N GLU A 184 -0.52 -28.66 0.95
CA GLU A 184 -1.06 -29.59 -0.03
C GLU A 184 -2.39 -30.17 0.44
N TRP A 185 -3.20 -30.58 -0.54
CA TRP A 185 -4.47 -31.23 -0.31
C TRP A 185 -4.26 -32.65 0.24
N SER A 186 -4.97 -33.01 1.31
CA SER A 186 -4.95 -34.38 1.82
C SER A 186 -5.48 -35.36 0.77
N HIS A 187 -4.94 -36.56 0.73
CA HIS A 187 -5.36 -37.58 -0.23
C HIS A 187 -6.79 -38.05 0.02
N CYS A 188 -7.52 -38.34 -1.05
CA CYS A 188 -8.82 -39.00 -1.00
C CYS A 188 -8.59 -40.52 -0.84
N PRO A 189 -9.43 -41.23 -0.06
CA PRO A 189 -9.29 -42.68 0.08
C PRO A 189 -9.55 -43.40 -1.24
N SER A 190 -8.71 -44.37 -1.60
CA SER A 190 -8.77 -45.07 -2.89
C SER A 190 -9.83 -46.18 -2.97
N VAL A 191 -10.24 -46.75 -1.83
CA VAL A 191 -11.22 -47.86 -1.74
C VAL A 191 -12.61 -47.37 -1.33
N ALA A 192 -12.79 -46.05 -1.28
CA ALA A 192 -14.05 -45.43 -0.88
C ALA A 192 -14.92 -45.08 -2.10
N CYS A 193 -16.22 -45.02 -1.88
CA CYS A 193 -17.21 -44.63 -2.87
C CYS A 193 -18.17 -43.57 -2.30
N GLY A 194 -18.89 -42.85 -3.15
CA GLY A 194 -19.89 -41.86 -2.76
C GLY A 194 -19.31 -40.49 -2.38
N THR A 195 -20.15 -39.65 -1.76
CA THR A 195 -19.91 -38.19 -1.65
C THR A 195 -19.46 -37.70 -0.26
N HIS A 196 -19.28 -38.61 0.70
CA HIS A 196 -19.02 -38.28 2.10
C HIS A 196 -17.54 -37.97 2.41
N PHE A 197 -16.64 -38.18 1.46
CA PHE A 197 -15.21 -38.00 1.64
C PHE A 197 -14.74 -36.62 1.16
N PHE A 198 -13.89 -35.98 1.97
CA PHE A 198 -13.36 -34.65 1.70
C PHE A 198 -11.85 -34.66 1.76
N SER A 199 -11.23 -34.03 0.77
CA SER A 199 -9.84 -33.60 0.85
C SER A 199 -9.78 -32.27 1.60
N LYS A 200 -8.80 -32.13 2.51
CA LYS A 200 -8.61 -30.96 3.37
C LYS A 200 -7.22 -30.38 3.15
N ARG A 201 -7.13 -29.05 3.17
CA ARG A 201 -5.86 -28.32 3.29
C ARG A 201 -5.95 -27.26 4.38
N THR A 202 -4.81 -26.87 4.92
CA THR A 202 -4.73 -25.95 6.06
C THR A 202 -3.68 -24.87 5.85
N ARG A 203 -3.84 -23.73 6.51
CA ARG A 203 -2.85 -22.65 6.57
C ARG A 203 -2.82 -22.06 7.98
N THR A 204 -1.73 -21.38 8.33
CA THR A 204 -1.52 -20.81 9.68
C THR A 204 -1.27 -19.31 9.59
N CYS A 205 -1.62 -18.55 10.64
CA CYS A 205 -1.35 -17.11 10.70
C CYS A 205 0.09 -16.84 11.17
N THR A 206 1.06 -17.21 10.33
CA THR A 206 2.47 -17.21 10.69
C THR A 206 3.36 -16.54 9.65
N ASN A 207 2.79 -16.01 8.57
CA ASN A 207 3.54 -15.40 7.47
C ASN A 207 3.03 -13.98 7.14
N PRO A 208 3.39 -12.96 7.93
CA PRO A 208 4.16 -13.03 9.17
C PRO A 208 3.28 -13.34 10.40
N MET A 209 3.92 -13.75 11.51
CA MET A 209 3.22 -13.91 12.80
C MET A 209 2.88 -12.53 13.40
N PRO A 210 1.66 -12.29 13.93
CA PRO A 210 1.32 -11.04 14.57
C PRO A 210 2.29 -10.71 15.72
N LYS A 211 2.79 -9.47 15.77
CA LYS A 211 3.67 -8.98 16.84
C LYS A 211 3.29 -7.56 17.26
N TYR A 212 3.69 -7.18 18.48
CA TYR A 212 3.57 -5.81 19.00
C TYR A 212 2.13 -5.25 18.91
N GLY A 213 1.14 -6.08 19.20
CA GLY A 213 -0.29 -5.69 19.15
C GLY A 213 -0.91 -5.65 17.75
N GLY A 214 -0.23 -6.17 16.72
CA GLY A 214 -0.79 -6.32 15.38
C GLY A 214 -1.98 -7.27 15.32
N LYS A 215 -2.84 -7.07 14.32
CA LYS A 215 -4.10 -7.81 14.17
C LYS A 215 -3.85 -9.28 13.82
N ASN A 216 -4.67 -10.17 14.38
CA ASN A 216 -4.64 -11.60 14.02
C ASN A 216 -5.43 -11.85 12.73
N CYS A 217 -5.13 -12.95 12.03
CA CYS A 217 -5.85 -13.36 10.84
C CYS A 217 -7.30 -13.76 11.17
N THR A 218 -8.26 -13.25 10.41
CA THR A 218 -9.70 -13.45 10.69
C THR A 218 -10.41 -14.44 9.77
N HIS A 219 -9.77 -14.86 8.67
CA HIS A 219 -10.40 -15.74 7.67
C HIS A 219 -10.23 -17.23 8.00
N ALA A 220 -10.89 -18.10 7.22
CA ALA A 220 -10.78 -19.53 7.39
C ALA A 220 -9.34 -20.05 7.18
N TRP A 221 -8.92 -20.92 8.09
CA TRP A 221 -7.60 -21.57 8.20
C TRP A 221 -7.62 -22.99 7.65
N ILE A 222 -8.81 -23.49 7.35
CA ILE A 222 -9.09 -24.85 6.87
C ILE A 222 -10.02 -24.73 5.68
N GLU A 223 -9.68 -25.42 4.60
CA GLU A 223 -10.53 -25.55 3.42
C GLU A 223 -10.80 -27.02 3.13
N ARG A 224 -12.01 -27.32 2.66
CA ARG A 224 -12.47 -28.67 2.34
C ARG A 224 -13.00 -28.70 0.92
N LYS A 225 -12.61 -29.71 0.14
CA LYS A 225 -13.18 -30.03 -1.17
C LYS A 225 -13.68 -31.47 -1.19
N ARG A 226 -14.77 -31.73 -1.89
CA ARG A 226 -15.28 -33.10 -2.06
C ARG A 226 -14.32 -33.92 -2.91
N CYS A 227 -14.14 -35.18 -2.54
CA CYS A 227 -13.42 -36.15 -3.35
C CYS A 227 -14.28 -36.57 -4.55
N ALA A 228 -13.65 -36.74 -5.71
CA ALA A 228 -14.28 -37.34 -6.88
C ALA A 228 -14.11 -38.86 -6.80
N LEU A 229 -14.99 -39.52 -6.07
CA LEU A 229 -15.01 -40.98 -5.91
C LEU A 229 -16.10 -41.59 -6.79
N PRO A 230 -15.95 -42.87 -7.20
CA PRO A 230 -17.01 -43.57 -7.92
C PRO A 230 -18.27 -43.68 -7.05
N ASP A 231 -19.43 -43.79 -7.69
CA ASP A 231 -20.68 -44.05 -6.99
C ASP A 231 -20.64 -45.41 -6.29
N CYS A 232 -21.28 -45.51 -5.13
CA CYS A 232 -21.28 -46.76 -4.37
C CYS A 232 -22.12 -47.85 -5.05
N PRO A 233 -21.75 -49.13 -4.87
CA PRO A 233 -22.58 -50.26 -5.23
C PRO A 233 -23.95 -50.16 -4.55
N VAL A 234 -25.01 -50.39 -5.32
CA VAL A 234 -26.38 -50.52 -4.80
C VAL A 234 -26.81 -51.95 -5.03
N ASP A 235 -26.99 -52.70 -3.94
CA ASP A 235 -27.48 -54.07 -4.00
C ASP A 235 -28.95 -54.11 -4.41
N GLY A 236 -29.30 -55.07 -5.27
CA GLY A 236 -30.64 -55.26 -5.78
C GLY A 236 -31.64 -55.71 -4.73
N GLY A 237 -32.79 -55.06 -4.72
CA GLY A 237 -33.95 -55.46 -3.92
C GLY A 237 -35.09 -55.94 -4.82
N PHE A 238 -35.79 -56.99 -4.36
CA PHE A 238 -37.00 -57.43 -5.03
C PHE A 238 -38.14 -56.42 -4.82
N SER A 239 -38.90 -56.17 -5.88
CA SER A 239 -40.20 -55.53 -5.82
C SER A 239 -41.16 -56.32 -4.94
N GLU A 240 -42.24 -55.65 -4.52
CA GLU A 240 -43.41 -56.36 -4.01
C GLU A 240 -43.93 -57.36 -5.05
N TRP A 241 -44.49 -58.47 -4.57
CA TRP A 241 -45.10 -59.48 -5.41
C TRP A 241 -46.35 -58.92 -6.11
N SER A 242 -46.54 -59.27 -7.38
CA SER A 242 -47.80 -59.02 -8.08
C SER A 242 -48.96 -59.77 -7.42
N ALA A 243 -50.19 -59.33 -7.70
CA ALA A 243 -51.37 -60.14 -7.41
C ALA A 243 -51.28 -61.51 -8.12
N TRP A 244 -51.95 -62.50 -7.54
CA TRP A 244 -52.08 -63.85 -8.12
C TRP A 244 -52.89 -63.81 -9.41
N SER A 245 -52.43 -64.51 -10.44
CA SER A 245 -53.17 -64.65 -11.70
C SER A 245 -54.47 -65.43 -11.49
N ALA A 246 -55.47 -65.19 -12.34
CA ALA A 246 -56.68 -66.01 -12.38
C ALA A 246 -56.33 -67.50 -12.61
N CYS A 247 -57.09 -68.41 -11.99
CA CYS A 247 -56.87 -69.84 -12.14
C CYS A 247 -57.26 -70.28 -13.58
N PRO A 248 -56.34 -70.87 -14.37
CA PRO A 248 -56.62 -71.20 -15.75
C PRO A 248 -57.44 -72.49 -15.95
N SER A 249 -57.83 -73.19 -14.87
CA SER A 249 -58.53 -74.47 -14.99
C SER A 249 -59.94 -74.37 -15.57
N LYS A 250 -60.27 -75.32 -16.45
CA LYS A 250 -61.64 -75.75 -16.74
C LYS A 250 -62.08 -76.72 -15.63
N CYS A 251 -63.37 -76.76 -15.30
CA CYS A 251 -63.91 -77.57 -14.19
C CYS A 251 -63.27 -78.97 -14.11
N SER A 252 -62.87 -79.36 -12.89
CA SER A 252 -62.33 -80.69 -12.52
C SER A 252 -60.88 -81.01 -12.93
N THR A 253 -60.06 -80.04 -13.35
CA THR A 253 -58.58 -80.20 -13.40
C THR A 253 -57.86 -79.23 -12.47
N ALA A 254 -56.84 -79.71 -11.74
CA ALA A 254 -55.97 -78.85 -10.94
C ALA A 254 -55.13 -77.96 -11.85
N ALA A 255 -55.01 -76.67 -11.53
CA ALA A 255 -54.14 -75.75 -12.23
C ALA A 255 -53.29 -74.93 -11.24
N TYR A 256 -52.29 -74.22 -11.76
CA TYR A 256 -51.46 -73.31 -10.99
C TYR A 256 -51.83 -71.85 -11.27
N SER A 257 -51.97 -71.07 -10.21
CA SER A 257 -51.98 -69.61 -10.24
C SER A 257 -50.56 -69.13 -9.99
N HIS A 258 -50.15 -68.07 -10.69
CA HIS A 258 -48.80 -67.52 -10.64
C HIS A 258 -48.80 -66.07 -10.15
N ARG A 259 -47.72 -65.67 -9.48
CA ARG A 259 -47.39 -64.26 -9.20
C ARG A 259 -45.93 -64.00 -9.51
N ARG A 260 -45.57 -62.74 -9.81
CA ARG A 260 -44.22 -62.34 -10.20
C ARG A 260 -43.71 -61.17 -9.38
N ARG A 261 -42.40 -61.09 -9.20
CA ARG A 261 -41.67 -59.94 -8.67
C ARG A 261 -40.46 -59.67 -9.55
N ARG A 262 -39.87 -58.48 -9.46
CA ARG A 262 -38.71 -58.07 -10.25
C ARG A 262 -37.59 -57.58 -9.34
N CYS A 263 -36.35 -57.66 -9.80
CA CYS A 263 -35.20 -57.13 -9.07
C CYS A 263 -34.99 -55.64 -9.42
N ASP A 264 -35.99 -54.81 -9.11
CA ASP A 264 -36.02 -53.40 -9.49
C ASP A 264 -36.31 -52.43 -8.33
N ASN A 265 -36.35 -52.92 -7.08
CA ASN A 265 -36.66 -52.12 -5.91
C ASN A 265 -35.66 -52.30 -4.75
N PRO A 266 -34.44 -51.73 -4.85
CA PRO A 266 -33.89 -50.99 -6.00
C PRO A 266 -33.25 -51.90 -7.05
N GLU A 267 -33.09 -51.41 -8.28
CA GLU A 267 -32.28 -52.08 -9.31
C GLU A 267 -30.79 -52.11 -8.89
N PRO A 268 -30.08 -53.26 -9.07
CA PRO A 268 -28.63 -53.33 -8.87
C PRO A 268 -27.89 -52.30 -9.75
N ARG A 269 -27.03 -51.49 -9.14
CA ARG A 269 -26.21 -50.48 -9.86
C ARG A 269 -24.78 -50.46 -9.35
N ASN A 270 -23.86 -49.97 -10.19
CA ASN A 270 -22.44 -49.75 -9.85
C ASN A 270 -21.73 -50.98 -9.23
N GLY A 271 -22.02 -52.17 -9.76
CA GLY A 271 -21.42 -53.43 -9.28
C GLY A 271 -22.03 -54.00 -8.00
N GLY A 272 -23.20 -53.50 -7.57
CA GLY A 272 -23.98 -54.10 -6.48
C GLY A 272 -24.49 -55.50 -6.81
N ARG A 273 -24.81 -56.26 -5.77
CA ARG A 273 -25.24 -57.66 -5.88
C ARG A 273 -26.63 -57.75 -6.53
N THR A 274 -26.84 -58.79 -7.33
CA THR A 274 -28.17 -59.09 -7.89
C THR A 274 -29.06 -59.77 -6.85
N CYS A 275 -30.38 -59.70 -7.04
CA CYS A 275 -31.33 -60.35 -6.14
C CYS A 275 -31.19 -61.88 -6.21
N VAL A 276 -31.19 -62.53 -5.05
CA VAL A 276 -31.09 -63.99 -4.95
C VAL A 276 -32.44 -64.56 -4.53
N GLY A 277 -33.08 -65.35 -5.41
CA GLY A 277 -34.35 -66.02 -5.16
C GLY A 277 -35.24 -66.12 -6.41
N PRO A 278 -36.40 -66.80 -6.32
CA PRO A 278 -37.28 -66.98 -7.47
C PRO A 278 -38.02 -65.68 -7.81
N GLU A 279 -38.14 -65.39 -9.12
CA GLU A 279 -38.92 -64.26 -9.65
C GLU A 279 -40.40 -64.62 -9.87
N ILE A 280 -40.71 -65.92 -9.92
CA ILE A 280 -42.05 -66.45 -10.13
C ILE A 280 -42.36 -67.41 -9.00
N ASP A 281 -43.54 -67.24 -8.40
CA ASP A 281 -44.09 -68.13 -7.39
C ASP A 281 -45.40 -68.73 -7.91
N ALA A 282 -45.69 -69.97 -7.53
CA ALA A 282 -46.79 -70.77 -8.04
C ALA A 282 -47.55 -71.46 -6.91
N LYS A 283 -48.88 -71.35 -6.93
CA LYS A 283 -49.76 -72.06 -5.99
C LYS A 283 -50.85 -72.83 -6.73
N LEU A 284 -51.28 -73.95 -6.16
CA LEU A 284 -52.40 -74.74 -6.67
C LEU A 284 -53.74 -74.00 -6.51
N CYS A 285 -54.65 -74.16 -7.48
CA CYS A 285 -56.00 -73.60 -7.46
C CYS A 285 -57.05 -74.57 -8.08
N TRP A 286 -58.27 -74.55 -7.52
CA TRP A 286 -59.45 -75.33 -7.97
C TRP A 286 -60.69 -74.42 -8.10
N ARG A 287 -61.70 -74.88 -8.85
CA ARG A 287 -62.97 -74.18 -9.06
C ARG A 287 -64.12 -75.06 -8.57
N ASP A 288 -64.78 -74.67 -7.47
CA ASP A 288 -65.65 -75.57 -6.69
C ASP A 288 -67.16 -75.56 -7.07
N ASN A 289 -67.61 -74.69 -7.98
CA ASN A 289 -69.03 -74.61 -8.38
C ASN A 289 -69.24 -74.90 -9.88
N CYS A 290 -69.59 -76.15 -10.21
CA CYS A 290 -69.84 -76.59 -11.58
C CYS A 290 -71.34 -76.95 -11.79
N PRO A 291 -71.89 -76.77 -13.01
CA PRO A 291 -73.31 -77.02 -13.33
C PRO A 291 -73.70 -78.51 -13.25
N VAL A 292 -74.81 -78.82 -12.58
CA VAL A 292 -75.41 -80.17 -12.47
C VAL A 292 -76.65 -80.26 -13.36
N ASN A 293 -76.65 -81.12 -14.37
CA ASN A 293 -77.80 -81.29 -15.29
C ASN A 293 -78.91 -82.14 -14.64
N GLY A 294 -80.17 -81.78 -14.85
CA GLY A 294 -81.29 -82.53 -14.28
C GLY A 294 -81.61 -83.84 -14.97
N GLY A 295 -82.01 -84.85 -14.19
CA GLY A 295 -82.49 -86.15 -14.68
C GLY A 295 -83.92 -86.48 -14.23
N PHE A 296 -84.68 -87.17 -15.08
CA PHE A 296 -86.02 -87.62 -14.74
C PHE A 296 -85.98 -88.83 -13.79
N THR A 297 -86.90 -88.88 -12.83
CA THR A 297 -87.21 -90.10 -12.06
C THR A 297 -87.77 -91.19 -12.99
N PRO A 298 -87.75 -92.46 -12.57
CA PRO A 298 -88.54 -93.51 -13.22
C PRO A 298 -90.03 -93.11 -13.29
N TRP A 299 -90.74 -93.65 -14.30
CA TRP A 299 -92.18 -93.46 -14.45
C TRP A 299 -92.97 -94.13 -13.30
N THR A 300 -94.05 -93.50 -12.85
CA THR A 300 -95.02 -94.14 -11.94
C THR A 300 -95.75 -95.30 -12.63
N ALA A 301 -96.37 -96.18 -11.83
CA ALA A 301 -97.24 -97.23 -12.35
C ALA A 301 -98.43 -96.62 -13.10
N TRP A 302 -98.96 -97.33 -14.11
CA TRP A 302 -100.14 -96.88 -14.83
C TRP A 302 -101.36 -96.84 -13.90
N SER A 303 -102.16 -95.77 -13.97
CA SER A 303 -103.45 -95.67 -13.29
C SER A 303 -104.43 -96.76 -13.77
N ASN A 304 -105.51 -96.95 -13.01
CA ASN A 304 -106.67 -97.68 -13.50
C ASN A 304 -107.32 -96.94 -14.69
N CYS A 305 -108.04 -97.71 -15.50
CA CYS A 305 -108.79 -97.20 -16.64
C CYS A 305 -109.98 -96.34 -16.16
N SER A 306 -110.15 -95.16 -16.75
CA SER A 306 -111.15 -94.17 -16.32
C SER A 306 -112.62 -94.61 -16.44
N GLN A 307 -112.94 -95.64 -17.24
CA GLN A 307 -114.28 -96.21 -17.39
C GLN A 307 -114.19 -97.74 -17.57
N GLU A 308 -115.21 -98.48 -17.12
CA GLU A 308 -115.23 -99.96 -17.14
C GLU A 308 -115.75 -100.56 -18.46
N CYS A 309 -116.39 -99.78 -19.33
CA CYS A 309 -116.81 -100.20 -20.66
C CYS A 309 -116.80 -99.03 -21.66
N GLY A 310 -116.68 -99.31 -22.95
CA GLY A 310 -116.59 -98.29 -24.02
C GLY A 310 -115.17 -98.04 -24.54
N ARG A 311 -115.07 -97.38 -25.72
CA ARG A 311 -113.79 -97.16 -26.45
C ARG A 311 -113.01 -95.91 -26.00
N THR A 312 -113.51 -95.16 -25.02
CA THR A 312 -112.97 -93.85 -24.59
C THR A 312 -112.25 -93.88 -23.24
N SER A 313 -112.11 -95.05 -22.60
CA SER A 313 -111.41 -95.15 -21.32
C SER A 313 -109.90 -94.91 -21.48
N ILE A 314 -109.27 -94.20 -20.54
CA ILE A 314 -107.81 -93.94 -20.55
C ILE A 314 -107.15 -94.30 -19.21
N ARG A 315 -105.85 -94.55 -19.24
CA ARG A 315 -104.97 -94.64 -18.06
C ARG A 315 -103.74 -93.76 -18.24
N SER A 316 -103.18 -93.23 -17.16
CA SER A 316 -102.04 -92.30 -17.19
C SER A 316 -100.91 -92.71 -16.23
N ARG A 317 -99.71 -92.19 -16.47
CA ARG A 317 -98.56 -92.24 -15.56
C ARG A 317 -97.69 -90.99 -15.70
N GLU A 318 -96.85 -90.73 -14.71
CA GLU A 318 -96.06 -89.49 -14.60
C GLU A 318 -94.61 -89.73 -14.14
N ARG A 319 -93.73 -88.74 -14.32
CA ARG A 319 -92.34 -88.71 -13.83
C ARG A 319 -91.88 -87.28 -13.52
N TYR A 320 -90.92 -87.13 -12.62
CA TYR A 320 -90.47 -85.83 -12.10
C TYR A 320 -89.01 -85.55 -12.43
N CYS A 321 -88.63 -84.29 -12.66
CA CYS A 321 -87.24 -83.90 -12.95
C CYS A 321 -86.46 -83.64 -11.64
N THR A 322 -86.26 -84.70 -10.85
CA THR A 322 -85.67 -84.60 -9.51
C THR A 322 -84.54 -85.60 -9.25
N ASN A 323 -84.05 -86.29 -10.28
CA ASN A 323 -83.02 -87.32 -10.14
C ASN A 323 -81.86 -87.16 -11.14
N PRO A 324 -80.91 -86.24 -10.90
CA PRO A 324 -80.91 -85.20 -9.86
C PRO A 324 -81.67 -83.93 -10.31
N VAL A 325 -81.91 -82.98 -9.38
CA VAL A 325 -82.45 -81.64 -9.70
C VAL A 325 -81.36 -80.81 -10.40
N PRO A 326 -81.67 -80.00 -11.45
CA PRO A 326 -80.69 -79.09 -12.02
C PRO A 326 -80.19 -78.05 -11.01
N GLU A 327 -78.87 -77.96 -10.81
CA GLU A 327 -78.23 -76.97 -9.93
C GLU A 327 -77.10 -76.24 -10.67
N ASN A 328 -76.69 -75.08 -10.14
CA ASN A 328 -75.54 -74.30 -10.64
C ASN A 328 -75.60 -73.98 -12.16
N GLY A 329 -76.80 -73.75 -12.71
CA GLY A 329 -77.00 -73.42 -14.13
C GLY A 329 -77.00 -74.62 -15.08
N GLY A 330 -77.16 -75.85 -14.56
CA GLY A 330 -77.30 -77.05 -15.38
C GLY A 330 -78.62 -77.12 -16.15
N LYS A 331 -78.65 -77.95 -17.21
CA LYS A 331 -79.77 -78.04 -18.15
C LYS A 331 -80.99 -78.72 -17.51
N PRO A 332 -82.23 -78.25 -17.79
CA PRO A 332 -83.46 -78.89 -17.33
C PRO A 332 -83.73 -80.21 -18.07
N CYS A 333 -84.52 -81.11 -17.46
CA CYS A 333 -84.88 -82.38 -18.10
C CYS A 333 -85.70 -82.17 -19.38
N LYS A 334 -85.38 -82.91 -20.44
CA LYS A 334 -86.03 -82.80 -21.77
C LYS A 334 -86.93 -84.00 -22.05
N GLY A 335 -88.25 -83.80 -22.12
CA GLY A 335 -89.25 -84.84 -22.46
C GLY A 335 -90.57 -84.68 -21.71
N ASN A 336 -91.59 -85.46 -22.07
CA ASN A 336 -92.90 -85.36 -21.43
C ASN A 336 -92.85 -85.89 -19.99
N GLN A 337 -93.49 -85.16 -19.07
CA GLN A 337 -93.65 -85.55 -17.65
C GLN A 337 -94.89 -86.42 -17.44
N PHE A 338 -95.81 -86.46 -18.40
CA PHE A 338 -97.09 -87.15 -18.32
C PHE A 338 -97.33 -87.98 -19.59
N GLU A 339 -97.83 -89.20 -19.44
CA GLU A 339 -98.15 -90.11 -20.54
C GLU A 339 -99.56 -90.70 -20.34
N ILE A 340 -100.38 -90.75 -21.41
CA ILE A 340 -101.74 -91.29 -21.40
C ILE A 340 -101.84 -92.41 -22.45
N LYS A 341 -102.56 -93.50 -22.14
CA LYS A 341 -102.93 -94.57 -23.09
C LYS A 341 -104.40 -94.94 -22.98
N ILE A 342 -105.02 -95.28 -24.10
CA ILE A 342 -106.43 -95.70 -24.19
C ILE A 342 -106.57 -97.18 -23.78
N CYS A 343 -107.52 -97.48 -22.90
CA CYS A 343 -107.95 -98.82 -22.54
C CYS A 343 -108.99 -99.35 -23.54
N LYS A 344 -108.84 -100.60 -23.99
CA LYS A 344 -109.73 -101.20 -25.02
C LYS A 344 -110.75 -102.15 -24.38
N PHE A 345 -112.01 -101.72 -24.27
CA PHE A 345 -113.14 -102.56 -23.83
C PHE A 345 -114.14 -102.84 -24.97
N LYS A 346 -114.84 -103.99 -24.93
CA LYS A 346 -115.94 -104.33 -25.85
C LYS A 346 -117.21 -103.55 -25.45
N GLY A 347 -118.06 -103.19 -26.43
CA GLY A 347 -119.20 -102.28 -26.26
C GLY A 347 -120.17 -102.69 -25.15
N CYS A 348 -120.68 -101.71 -24.40
CA CYS A 348 -121.65 -101.91 -23.31
C CYS A 348 -123.00 -102.37 -23.91
N LYS A 349 -123.57 -103.50 -23.46
CA LYS A 349 -124.89 -103.98 -23.91
C LYS A 349 -126.00 -103.20 -23.19
N GLY A 350 -126.95 -102.63 -23.94
CA GLY A 350 -128.19 -102.05 -23.41
C GLY A 350 -129.41 -102.80 -23.94
N THR A 351 -130.38 -103.09 -23.07
CA THR A 351 -131.72 -103.61 -23.36
C THR A 351 -132.73 -102.48 -23.29
N HIS A 352 -133.37 -102.13 -24.42
CA HIS A 352 -134.81 -102.28 -24.67
C HIS A 352 -135.08 -102.11 -26.16
#